data_AF-A0A935T695-F1
#
_entry.id   AF-A0A935T695-F1
#
_cell.length_a   1.000
_cell.length_b   1.000
_cell.length_c   1.000
_cell.angle_alpha   90.00
_cell.angle_beta   90.00
_cell.angle_gamma   90.00
#
_symmetry.space_group_name_H-M   'P 1'
#
loop_
_entity.id
_entity.type
_entity.pdbx_description
1 polymer ?
#
loop_
_entity_poly.entity_id
_entity_poly.type
_entity_poly.pdbx_seq_one_letter_code
_entity_poly.pdbx_strand_id
1 'polypeptide(L)'
;MKREDERAVVRAILRHDFVAFVERCFHTVSPGPSFLPNWHLEAIAYRLDQVVRGEIRRLIITLPPRSLKSICASVAFPAFVLGHNPCARLIAVSYSQDLTSKARAGLPSRDGEPLVSRRLFPRTRLS
;
A
#
# COMPACT_ATOMS: atom_id res chain seq x y z
N MET A 1 -8.24 -25.85 12.88
CA MET A 1 -9.04 -24.67 13.29
C MET A 1 -8.15 -23.58 13.94
N LYS A 2 -7.04 -23.16 13.29
CA LYS A 2 -6.09 -22.14 13.81
C LYS A 2 -5.57 -21.19 12.72
N ARG A 3 -5.34 -21.70 11.50
CA ARG A 3 -4.78 -20.91 10.37
C ARG A 3 -5.71 -19.81 9.82
N GLU A 4 -7.02 -19.88 10.08
CA GLU A 4 -7.99 -18.92 9.53
C GLU A 4 -8.09 -17.66 10.38
N ASP A 5 -8.03 -17.81 11.71
CA ASP A 5 -7.96 -16.68 12.65
C ASP A 5 -6.65 -15.90 12.49
N GLU A 6 -5.52 -16.58 12.30
CA GLU A 6 -4.22 -15.93 12.03
C GLU A 6 -4.30 -15.05 10.77
N ARG A 7 -4.95 -15.53 9.71
CA ARG A 7 -5.17 -14.74 8.48
C ARG A 7 -6.09 -13.55 8.71
N ALA A 8 -7.10 -13.69 9.56
CA ALA A 8 -7.99 -12.58 9.91
C ALA A 8 -7.24 -11.49 10.70
N VAL A 9 -6.37 -11.88 11.64
CA VAL A 9 -5.52 -10.97 12.40
C VAL A 9 -4.55 -10.24 11.48
N VAL A 10 -3.84 -10.94 10.60
CA VAL A 10 -2.93 -10.31 9.62
C VAL A 10 -3.68 -9.29 8.74
N ARG A 11 -4.89 -9.63 8.28
CA ARG A 11 -5.72 -8.69 7.51
C ARG A 11 -6.10 -7.46 8.33
N ALA A 12 -6.38 -7.62 9.61
CA ALA A 12 -6.68 -6.49 10.49
C ALA A 12 -5.45 -5.57 10.64
N ILE A 13 -4.26 -6.14 10.83
CA ILE A 13 -3.01 -5.38 10.92
C ILE A 13 -2.78 -4.60 9.63
N LEU A 14 -2.87 -5.26 8.46
CA LEU A 14 -2.65 -4.62 7.15
C LEU A 14 -3.64 -3.48 6.83
N ARG A 15 -4.79 -3.40 7.51
CA ARG A 15 -5.75 -2.30 7.37
C ARG A 15 -5.39 -1.08 8.23
N HIS A 16 -4.65 -1.28 9.31
CA HIS A 16 -4.38 -0.20 10.27
C HIS A 16 -2.92 0.24 10.25
N ASP A 17 -2.01 -0.64 9.82
CA ASP A 17 -0.59 -0.36 9.73
C ASP A 17 -0.15 -0.23 8.26
N PHE A 18 0.16 1.00 7.88
CA PHE A 18 0.63 1.32 6.53
C PHE A 18 2.02 0.72 6.25
N VAL A 19 2.90 0.60 7.25
CA VAL A 19 4.26 0.03 7.05
C VAL A 19 4.15 -1.46 6.75
N ALA A 20 3.31 -2.18 7.49
CA ALA A 20 3.00 -3.58 7.21
C ALA A 20 2.37 -3.75 5.81
N PHE A 21 1.52 -2.81 5.40
CA PHE A 21 0.95 -2.81 4.05
C PHE A 21 2.02 -2.57 2.97
N VAL A 22 2.95 -1.64 3.19
CA VAL A 22 4.09 -1.37 2.29
C VAL A 22 4.97 -2.61 2.14
N GLU A 23 5.30 -3.30 3.24
CA GLU A 23 6.05 -4.56 3.22
C GLU A 23 5.36 -5.60 2.34
N ARG A 24 4.04 -5.76 2.51
CA ARG A 24 3.25 -6.68 1.69
C ARG A 24 3.26 -6.28 0.21
N CYS A 25 3.13 -4.99 -0.10
CA CYS A 25 3.25 -4.48 -1.47
C CYS A 25 4.65 -4.71 -2.06
N PHE A 26 5.70 -4.53 -1.27
CA PHE A 26 7.08 -4.72 -1.69
C PHE A 26 7.34 -6.16 -2.13
N HIS A 27 6.88 -7.14 -1.34
CA HIS A 27 7.00 -8.56 -1.67
C HIS A 27 6.25 -8.96 -2.95
N THR A 28 5.20 -8.22 -3.32
CA THR A 28 4.50 -8.40 -4.60
C THR A 28 5.28 -7.79 -5.77
N VAL A 29 5.82 -6.59 -5.60
CA VAL A 29 6.47 -5.85 -6.69
C VAL A 29 7.88 -6.36 -6.99
N SER A 30 8.63 -6.79 -5.97
CA SER A 30 9.98 -7.32 -6.08
C SER A 30 10.11 -8.65 -5.33
N PRO A 31 9.79 -9.78 -5.98
CA PRO A 31 10.01 -11.10 -5.41
C PRO A 31 11.52 -11.41 -5.42
N GLY A 32 12.17 -11.30 -4.27
CA GLY A 32 13.59 -11.61 -4.14
C GLY A 32 14.22 -11.02 -2.88
N PRO A 33 14.45 -9.69 -2.84
CA PRO A 33 15.05 -9.04 -1.69
C PRO A 33 14.12 -9.10 -0.45
N SER A 34 14.73 -9.27 0.72
CA SER A 34 14.05 -9.12 2.00
C SER A 34 13.68 -7.65 2.22
N PHE A 35 12.47 -7.41 2.72
CA PHE A 35 12.09 -6.08 3.18
C PHE A 35 12.92 -5.75 4.43
N LEU A 36 13.58 -4.58 4.41
CA LEU A 36 14.35 -4.09 5.54
C LEU A 36 13.60 -2.92 6.18
N PRO A 37 12.95 -3.12 7.36
CA PRO A 37 12.29 -2.04 8.05
C PRO A 37 13.32 -1.00 8.48
N ASN A 38 12.96 0.27 8.36
CA ASN A 38 13.85 1.39 8.65
C ASN A 38 13.02 2.61 9.06
N TRP A 39 13.58 3.47 9.91
CA TRP A 39 12.89 4.61 10.52
C TRP A 39 12.26 5.56 9.50
N HIS A 40 12.87 5.70 8.31
CA HIS A 40 12.36 6.59 7.27
C HIS A 40 11.04 6.09 6.67
N LEU A 41 10.78 4.77 6.69
CA LEU A 41 9.50 4.22 6.23
C LEU A 41 8.37 4.56 7.21
N GLU A 42 8.64 4.52 8.51
CA GLU A 42 7.72 4.99 9.54
C GLU A 42 7.46 6.49 9.40
N ALA A 43 8.50 7.30 9.14
CA ALA A 43 8.35 8.73 8.91
C ALA A 43 7.49 9.04 7.66
N ILE A 44 7.69 8.29 6.57
CA ILE A 44 6.85 8.39 5.36
C ILE A 44 5.41 7.99 5.68
N ALA A 45 5.21 6.87 6.37
CA ALA A 45 3.89 6.38 6.76
C ALA A 45 3.13 7.42 7.59
N TYR A 46 3.80 8.00 8.58
CA TYR A 46 3.23 9.05 9.43
C TYR A 46 2.80 10.28 8.62
N ARG A 47 3.65 10.75 7.69
CA ARG A 47 3.31 11.88 6.82
C ARG A 47 2.19 11.56 5.84
N LEU A 48 2.14 10.35 5.31
CA LEU A 48 1.05 9.90 4.44
C LEU A 48 -0.27 9.77 5.20
N ASP A 49 -0.26 9.32 6.45
CA ASP A 49 -1.46 9.28 7.28
C ASP A 49 -2.05 10.68 7.50
N GLN A 50 -1.21 11.69 7.74
CA GLN A 50 -1.63 13.10 7.79
C GLN A 50 -2.25 13.58 6.47
N VAL A 51 -1.80 13.06 5.32
CA VAL A 51 -2.41 13.35 4.02
C VAL A 51 -3.78 12.70 3.89
N VAL A 52 -3.93 11.44 4.34
CA VAL A 52 -5.24 10.74 4.33
C VAL A 52 -6.25 11.46 5.23
N ARG A 53 -5.82 11.94 6.39
CA ARG A 53 -6.66 12.73 7.32
C ARG A 53 -6.99 14.13 6.81
N GLY A 54 -6.31 14.60 5.77
CA GLY A 54 -6.48 15.95 5.21
C GLY A 54 -5.79 17.06 6.02
N GLU A 55 -4.96 16.70 7.01
CA GLU A 55 -4.13 17.64 7.77
C GLU A 55 -3.05 18.26 6.87
N ILE A 56 -2.46 17.44 5.99
CA ILE A 56 -1.50 17.88 4.97
C ILE A 56 -2.14 17.74 3.59
N ARG A 57 -2.21 18.85 2.85
CA ARG A 57 -2.73 18.87 1.46
C ARG A 57 -1.65 18.69 0.40
N ARG A 58 -0.40 19.01 0.74
CA ARG A 58 0.75 18.98 -0.18
C ARG A 58 1.94 18.37 0.55
N LEU A 59 2.40 17.21 0.11
CA LEU A 59 3.53 16.50 0.68
C LEU A 59 4.59 16.29 -0.41
N ILE A 60 5.85 16.63 -0.10
CA ILE A 60 7.02 16.34 -0.93
C ILE A 60 7.92 15.40 -0.15
N ILE A 61 8.33 14.28 -0.76
CA ILE A 61 9.22 13.28 -0.15
C ILE A 61 10.53 13.26 -0.92
N THR A 62 11.59 13.83 -0.35
CA THR A 62 12.93 13.88 -0.94
C THR A 62 13.83 12.84 -0.27
N LEU A 63 13.95 11.66 -0.89
CA LEU A 63 14.82 10.57 -0.42
C LEU A 63 15.69 10.04 -1.56
N PRO A 64 16.88 9.47 -1.24
CA PRO A 64 17.78 8.90 -2.24
C PRO A 64 17.12 7.73 -3.01
N PRO A 65 17.64 7.36 -4.19
CA PRO A 65 17.16 6.19 -4.93
C PRO A 65 17.29 4.91 -4.07
N ARG A 66 16.42 3.92 -4.32
CA ARG A 66 16.31 2.66 -3.55
C ARG A 66 15.80 2.79 -2.11
N SER A 67 15.20 3.93 -1.75
CA SER A 67 14.54 4.15 -0.44
C SER A 67 13.06 3.71 -0.38
N LEU A 68 12.59 2.92 -1.34
CA LEU A 68 11.17 2.55 -1.51
C LEU A 68 10.15 3.70 -1.62
N LYS A 69 10.57 4.97 -1.63
CA LYS A 69 9.66 6.14 -1.71
C LYS A 69 8.63 6.05 -2.85
N SER A 70 9.04 5.53 -4.01
CA SER A 70 8.17 5.39 -5.19
C SER A 70 7.16 4.27 -5.02
N ILE A 71 7.53 3.17 -4.36
CA ILE A 71 6.60 2.08 -4.03
C ILE A 71 5.60 2.59 -2.99
N CYS A 72 6.06 3.30 -1.96
CA CYS A 72 5.20 3.88 -0.94
C CYS A 72 4.17 4.84 -1.55
N ALA A 73 4.62 5.83 -2.33
CA ALA A 73 3.75 6.89 -2.84
C ALA A 73 2.90 6.50 -4.07
N SER A 74 3.43 5.68 -4.99
CA SER A 74 2.76 5.38 -6.26
C SER A 74 1.98 4.06 -6.25
N VAL A 75 2.30 3.14 -5.34
CA VAL A 75 1.70 1.79 -5.31
C VAL A 75 0.94 1.56 -4.01
N ALA A 76 1.62 1.61 -2.86
CA ALA A 76 1.03 1.30 -1.57
C ALA A 76 0.00 2.35 -1.13
N PHE A 77 0.33 3.63 -1.24
CA PHE A 77 -0.55 4.73 -0.83
C PHE A 77 -1.90 4.73 -1.56
N PRO A 78 -1.97 4.73 -2.91
CA PRO A 78 -3.27 4.72 -3.57
C PRO A 78 -4.06 3.45 -3.31
N ALA A 79 -3.40 2.29 -3.22
CA ALA A 79 -4.05 1.03 -2.88
C ALA A 79 -4.65 1.04 -1.46
N PHE A 80 -3.93 1.62 -0.49
CA PHE A 80 -4.40 1.78 0.88
C PHE A 80 -5.61 2.74 0.96
N VAL A 81 -5.51 3.90 0.30
CA VAL A 81 -6.61 4.88 0.27
C VAL A 81 -7.86 4.31 -0.40
N LEU A 82 -7.73 3.62 -1.54
CA LEU A 82 -8.86 2.96 -2.20
C LEU A 82 -9.45 1.82 -1.35
N GLY A 83 -8.60 1.13 -0.60
CA GLY A 83 -9.00 0.15 0.41
C GLY A 83 -9.98 0.72 1.44
N HIS A 84 -9.65 1.89 2.00
CA HIS A 84 -10.49 2.56 2.99
C HIS A 84 -11.68 3.29 2.38
N ASN A 85 -11.48 3.94 1.23
CA ASN A 85 -12.47 4.75 0.55
C ASN A 85 -12.46 4.46 -0.96
N PRO A 86 -13.33 3.55 -1.45
CA PRO A 86 -13.39 3.22 -2.88
C PRO A 86 -13.90 4.38 -3.75
N CYS A 87 -14.53 5.40 -3.15
CA CYS A 87 -14.99 6.60 -3.85
C CYS A 87 -13.90 7.68 -3.96
N ALA A 88 -12.71 7.45 -3.40
CA ALA A 88 -11.61 8.41 -3.48
C ALA A 88 -11.10 8.56 -4.92
N ARG A 89 -11.01 9.81 -5.40
CA ARG A 89 -10.41 10.12 -6.70
C ARG A 89 -8.92 10.35 -6.54
N LEU A 90 -8.13 9.47 -7.12
CA LEU A 90 -6.67 9.50 -7.05
C LEU A 90 -6.08 9.59 -8.46
N ILE A 91 -5.07 10.44 -8.63
CA ILE A 91 -4.27 10.53 -9.84
C ILE A 91 -2.85 10.15 -9.44
N ALA A 92 -2.38 9.01 -9.96
CA ALA A 92 -0.99 8.58 -9.79
C ALA A 92 -0.26 8.78 -11.12
N VAL A 93 0.82 9.58 -11.09
CA VAL A 93 1.70 9.80 -12.24
C VAL A 93 3.09 9.37 -11.86
N SER A 94 3.65 8.40 -12.58
CA SER A 94 5.05 8.00 -12.48
C SER A 94 5.68 7.87 -13.85
N TYR A 95 6.98 8.15 -13.93
CA TYR A 95 7.76 8.07 -15.18
C TYR A 95 7.79 6.65 -15.77
N SER A 96 7.67 5.61 -14.92
CA SER A 96 7.57 4.21 -15.34
C SER A 96 6.09 3.81 -15.43
N GLN A 97 5.58 3.59 -16.65
CA GLN A 97 4.20 3.14 -16.88
C GLN A 97 3.92 1.80 -16.17
N ASP A 98 4.92 0.92 -16.03
CA ASP A 98 4.78 -0.39 -15.38
C ASP A 98 4.36 -0.33 -13.91
N LEU A 99 4.85 0.65 -13.14
CA LEU A 99 4.43 0.80 -11.74
C LEU A 99 2.99 1.30 -11.65
N THR A 100 2.57 2.19 -12.56
CA THR A 100 1.20 2.70 -12.63
C THR A 100 0.21 1.61 -13.00
N SER A 101 0.56 0.74 -13.96
CA SER A 101 -0.26 -0.41 -14.36
C SER A 101 -0.50 -1.37 -13.19
N LYS A 102 0.54 -1.62 -12.38
CA LYS A 102 0.45 -2.47 -11.18
C LYS A 102 -0.41 -1.84 -10.07
N ALA A 103 -0.36 -0.52 -9.91
CA ALA A 103 -1.23 0.20 -8.97
C ALA A 103 -2.71 0.12 -9.39
N ARG A 104 -3.00 0.14 -10.70
CA ARG A 104 -4.36 0.15 -11.27
C ARG A 104 -5.02 -1.22 -11.31
N ALA A 105 -4.27 -2.29 -11.57
CA ALA A 105 -4.83 -3.63 -11.78
C ALA A 105 -5.21 -4.39 -10.49
N GLY A 106 -5.02 -3.79 -9.31
CA GLY A 106 -5.09 -4.51 -8.05
C GLY A 106 -3.89 -5.45 -7.94
N LEU A 107 -2.88 -5.06 -7.17
CA LEU A 107 -1.64 -5.83 -7.00
C LEU A 107 -1.95 -7.30 -6.71
N PRO A 108 -1.62 -8.24 -7.62
CA PRO A 108 -1.83 -9.66 -7.36
C PRO A 108 -0.91 -10.07 -6.22
N SER A 109 -1.47 -10.54 -5.11
CA SER A 109 -0.64 -11.05 -4.03
C SER A 109 -0.16 -12.46 -4.34
N ARG A 110 0.90 -12.89 -3.67
CA ARG A 110 1.46 -14.24 -3.81
C ARG A 110 0.44 -15.35 -3.52
N ASP A 111 -0.64 -15.02 -2.80
CA ASP A 111 -1.74 -15.94 -2.47
C ASP A 111 -2.84 -15.98 -3.56
N GLY A 112 -2.62 -15.34 -4.72
CA GLY A 112 -3.58 -15.28 -5.84
C GLY A 112 -4.71 -14.26 -5.64
N GLU A 113 -4.88 -13.73 -4.44
CA GLU A 113 -5.88 -12.71 -4.11
C GLU A 113 -5.33 -11.30 -4.35
N PRO A 114 -6.11 -10.35 -4.91
CA PRO A 114 -5.67 -8.97 -5.02
C PRO A 114 -5.49 -8.35 -3.63
N LEU A 115 -4.43 -7.56 -3.45
CA LEU A 115 -4.15 -6.85 -2.18
C LEU A 115 -5.30 -5.92 -1.79
N VAL A 116 -5.94 -5.30 -2.79
CA VAL A 116 -7.16 -4.51 -2.63
C VAL A 116 -8.36 -5.40 -2.92
N SER A 117 -8.59 -6.40 -2.07
CA SER A 117 -9.74 -7.30 -2.17
C SER A 117 -10.80 -6.95 -1.13
N ARG A 118 -12.06 -7.31 -1.40
CA ARG A 118 -13.17 -7.18 -0.43
C ARG A 118 -12.89 -7.92 0.90
N ARG A 119 -12.01 -8.92 0.86
CA ARG A 119 -11.53 -9.66 2.04
C ARG A 119 -10.56 -8.82 2.88
N LEU A 120 -9.66 -8.07 2.25
CA LEU A 120 -8.74 -7.17 2.96
C LEU A 120 -9.36 -5.82 3.28
N PHE A 121 -10.35 -5.36 2.51
CA PHE A 121 -11.05 -4.11 2.73
C PHE A 121 -12.55 -4.30 2.49
N PRO A 122 -13.38 -4.48 3.54
CA PRO A 122 -14.79 -4.88 3.40
C PRO A 122 -15.64 -3.92 2.55
N ARG A 123 -15.21 -2.65 2.47
CA ARG A 123 -15.89 -1.57 1.76
C ARG A 123 -15.46 -1.42 0.29
N THR A 124 -14.41 -2.11 -0.18
CA THR A 124 -13.98 -1.99 -1.58
C THR A 124 -14.98 -2.59 -2.55
N ARG A 125 -15.34 -1.81 -3.59
CA ARG A 125 -16.03 -2.28 -4.79
C ARG A 125 -15.10 -2.04 -5.98
N LEU A 126 -14.46 -3.10 -6.45
CA LEU A 126 -13.81 -3.09 -7.76
C LEU A 126 -14.92 -3.33 -8.77
N SER A 127 -15.18 -2.34 -9.64
CA SER A 127 -16.07 -2.50 -10.79
C SER A 127 -15.29 -2.92 -12.00
#